data_AF-A0A2N7XB65-F1
#
_entry.id   AF-A0A2N7XB65-F1
#
_cell.length_a   1.000
_cell.length_b   1.000
_cell.length_c   1.000
_cell.angle_alpha   90.00
_cell.angle_beta   90.00
_cell.angle_gamma   90.00
#
_symmetry.space_group_name_H-M   'P 1'
#
loop_
_entity.id
_entity.type
_entity.pdbx_description
1 polymer ?
#
loop_
_entity_poly.entity_id
_entity_poly.type
_entity_poly.pdbx_seq_one_letter_code
_entity_poly.pdbx_strand_id
1 'polypeptide(L)'
;MVIQGAGMSGIAMAIALKRAGHHSFVVLEQSAGAGGTWWDNRYPGAQCDVPSHLYSFSFELKRDWTRVFAPAAEIQRYVED
;
A
#
# COMPACT_ATOMS: atom_id res chain seq x y z
N MET A 1 1.79 -1.60 -20.54
CA MET A 1 2.72 -2.11 -19.50
C MET A 1 1.93 -2.98 -18.53
N VAL A 2 2.54 -4.03 -17.95
CA VAL A 2 1.90 -4.88 -16.94
C VAL A 2 2.66 -4.74 -15.62
N ILE A 3 1.96 -4.41 -14.55
CA ILE A 3 2.46 -4.40 -13.18
C ILE A 3 1.87 -5.64 -12.49
N GLN A 4 2.73 -6.46 -11.89
CA GLN A 4 2.31 -7.63 -11.10
C GLN A 4 2.39 -7.29 -9.62
N GLY A 5 1.24 -7.36 -8.94
CA GLY A 5 1.05 -6.99 -7.54
C GLY A 5 0.44 -5.60 -7.36
N ALA A 6 -0.57 -5.52 -6.49
CA ALA A 6 -1.23 -4.32 -6.01
C ALA A 6 -0.92 -4.06 -4.52
N GLY A 7 0.30 -4.40 -4.08
CA GLY A 7 0.87 -3.90 -2.83
C GLY A 7 1.39 -2.46 -2.96
N MET A 8 2.03 -1.96 -1.91
CA MET A 8 2.57 -0.59 -1.84
C MET A 8 3.40 -0.20 -3.07
N SER A 9 4.30 -1.08 -3.54
CA SER A 9 5.17 -0.82 -4.69
C SER A 9 4.40 -0.76 -6.01
N GLY A 10 3.43 -1.66 -6.22
CA GLY A 10 2.60 -1.69 -7.43
C GLY A 10 1.73 -0.45 -7.56
N ILE A 11 1.14 0.00 -6.44
CA ILE A 11 0.37 1.24 -6.35
C ILE A 11 1.26 2.45 -6.64
N ALA A 12 2.43 2.54 -6.00
CA ALA A 12 3.39 3.62 -6.26
C ALA A 12 3.81 3.66 -7.74
N MET A 13 4.05 2.50 -8.36
CA MET A 13 4.41 2.41 -9.77
C MET A 13 3.26 2.85 -10.69
N ALA A 14 2.02 2.43 -10.42
CA ALA A 14 0.85 2.86 -11.17
C ALA A 14 0.66 4.39 -11.10
N ILE A 15 0.87 4.99 -9.93
CA ILE A 15 0.80 6.44 -9.74
C ILE A 15 1.94 7.14 -10.47
N ALA A 16 3.18 6.62 -10.40
CA ALA A 16 4.32 7.16 -11.11
C ALA A 16 4.11 7.14 -12.64
N LEU A 17 3.58 6.04 -13.19
CA LEU A 17 3.24 5.95 -14.61
C LEU A 17 2.19 6.97 -15.02
N LYS A 18 1.11 7.09 -14.25
CA LYS A 18 0.07 8.11 -14.49
C LYS A 18 0.67 9.52 -14.50
N ARG A 19 1.56 9.84 -13.55
CA ARG A 19 2.26 11.14 -13.48
C ARG A 19 3.19 11.40 -14.64
N ALA A 20 3.79 10.35 -15.20
CA ALA A 20 4.63 10.41 -16.40
C ALA A 20 3.81 10.48 -17.72
N GLY A 21 2.48 10.56 -17.65
CA GLY A 21 1.60 10.58 -18.84
C GLY A 21 1.36 9.21 -19.47
N HIS A 22 1.78 8.13 -18.81
CA HIS A 22 1.50 6.76 -19.25
C HIS A 22 0.20 6.26 -18.65
N HIS A 23 -0.83 6.12 -19.48
CA HIS A 23 -2.15 5.64 -19.06
C HIS A 23 -2.49 4.23 -19.58
N SER A 24 -1.70 3.68 -20.50
CA SER A 24 -1.88 2.33 -21.04
C SER A 24 -1.09 1.29 -20.24
N PHE A 25 -1.62 0.95 -19.07
CA PHE A 25 -1.10 -0.11 -18.23
C PHE A 25 -2.21 -0.83 -17.46
N VAL A 26 -1.90 -2.03 -16.98
CA VAL A 26 -2.77 -2.82 -16.11
C VAL A 26 -1.99 -3.25 -14.88
N VAL A 27 -2.66 -3.28 -13.74
CA VAL A 27 -2.17 -3.87 -12.50
C VAL A 27 -2.90 -5.19 -12.31
N LEU A 28 -2.17 -6.28 -12.14
CA LEU A 28 -2.71 -7.61 -11.88
C LEU A 28 -2.38 -7.99 -10.46
N GLU A 29 -3.39 -8.35 -9.67
CA GLU A 29 -3.26 -8.81 -8.29
C GLU A 29 -3.86 -10.21 -8.19
N GLN A 30 -3.20 -11.09 -7.46
CA GLN A 30 -3.66 -12.45 -7.20
C GLN A 30 -4.70 -12.48 -6.08
N SER A 31 -4.51 -11.65 -5.06
CA SER A 31 -5.42 -11.49 -3.94
C SER A 31 -6.72 -10.79 -4.36
N ALA A 32 -7.79 -11.01 -3.57
CA ALA A 32 -9.10 -10.45 -3.90
C ALA A 32 -9.19 -8.91 -3.71
N GLY A 33 -8.14 -8.29 -3.18
CA GLY A 33 -8.01 -6.84 -3.08
C GLY A 33 -6.55 -6.40 -2.99
N ALA A 34 -6.36 -5.07 -3.04
CA ALA A 34 -5.04 -4.44 -2.95
C ALA A 34 -4.50 -4.51 -1.52
N GLY A 35 -3.18 -4.35 -1.35
CA GLY A 35 -2.54 -4.41 -0.02
C GLY A 35 -1.24 -5.20 0.00
N GLY A 36 -1.15 -6.24 -0.84
CA GLY A 36 -0.02 -7.16 -0.86
C GLY A 36 0.21 -7.75 0.53
N THR A 37 1.38 -7.49 1.12
CA THR A 37 1.72 -7.90 2.50
C THR A 37 0.59 -7.63 3.49
N TRP A 38 -0.07 -6.48 3.43
CA TRP A 38 -1.10 -6.08 4.39
C TRP A 38 -2.46 -6.74 4.15
N TRP A 39 -2.72 -7.19 2.92
CA TRP A 39 -3.91 -7.98 2.60
C TRP A 39 -3.76 -9.42 3.11
N ASP A 40 -2.60 -10.04 2.83
CA ASP A 40 -2.36 -11.46 3.09
C ASP A 40 -2.12 -11.75 4.58
N ASN A 41 -1.45 -10.85 5.30
CA ASN A 41 -1.04 -11.07 6.69
C ASN A 41 -2.07 -10.53 7.69
N ARG A 42 -3.03 -11.38 8.08
CA ARG A 42 -4.08 -11.06 9.07
C ARG A 42 -3.95 -11.79 10.42
N TYR A 43 -2.76 -12.29 10.72
CA TYR A 43 -2.52 -12.96 12.00
C TYR A 43 -2.49 -11.96 13.17
N PRO A 44 -2.88 -12.37 14.40
CA PRO A 44 -2.85 -11.51 15.57
C PRO A 44 -1.44 -10.96 15.84
N GLY A 45 -1.34 -9.65 16.06
CA GLY A 45 -0.07 -8.98 16.36
C GLY A 45 0.73 -8.52 15.12
N ALA A 46 0.26 -8.77 13.90
CA ALA A 46 0.90 -8.25 12.69
C ALA A 46 0.96 -6.71 12.71
N GLN A 47 2.16 -6.15 12.46
CA GLN A 47 2.44 -4.72 12.47
C GLN A 47 3.70 -4.39 11.66
N CYS A 48 3.89 -3.11 11.32
CA CYS A 48 5.12 -2.64 10.69
C CYS A 48 6.24 -2.44 11.72
N ASP A 49 7.48 -2.65 11.29
CA ASP A 49 8.71 -2.40 12.03
C ASP A 49 9.27 -0.98 11.80
N VAL A 50 8.75 -0.26 10.80
CA VAL A 50 9.04 1.15 10.54
C VAL A 50 8.03 2.03 11.30
N PRO A 51 8.46 3.15 11.92
CA PRO A 51 7.52 4.11 12.48
C PRO A 51 6.50 4.56 11.42
N SER A 52 5.20 4.45 11.72
CA SER A 52 4.13 4.61 10.72
C SER A 52 4.08 5.98 10.05
N HIS A 53 4.53 7.01 10.75
CA HIS A 53 4.72 8.35 10.18
C HIS A 53 5.73 8.40 9.02
N LEU A 54 6.61 7.41 8.93
CA LEU A 54 7.58 7.22 7.83
C LEU A 54 7.10 6.15 6.83
N TYR A 55 6.06 5.38 7.18
CA TYR A 55 5.49 4.32 6.34
C TYR A 55 4.20 4.82 5.67
N SER A 56 4.36 5.82 4.81
CA SER A 56 3.30 6.38 3.97
C SER A 56 3.90 6.76 2.62
N PHE A 57 3.09 6.79 1.57
CA PHE A 57 3.48 7.38 0.31
C PHE A 57 3.81 8.86 0.51
N SER A 58 4.94 9.30 -0.04
CA SER A 58 5.39 10.70 0.07
C SER A 58 4.40 11.70 -0.53
N PHE A 59 3.49 11.23 -1.39
CA PHE A 59 2.44 12.02 -2.00
C PHE A 59 1.05 11.86 -1.36
N GLU A 60 0.89 10.97 -0.38
CA GLU A 60 -0.36 10.73 0.34
C GLU A 60 -0.04 10.40 1.79
N LEU A 61 0.31 11.43 2.57
CA LEU A 61 0.77 11.26 3.95
C LEU A 61 -0.41 11.05 4.90
N LYS A 62 -0.42 9.92 5.62
CA LYS A 62 -1.34 9.68 6.73
C LYS A 62 -0.80 10.32 8.02
N ARG A 63 -1.61 11.16 8.68
CA ARG A 63 -1.22 11.96 9.87
C ARG A 63 -1.84 11.48 11.18
N ASP A 64 -2.84 10.64 11.11
CA ASP A 64 -3.71 10.20 12.19
C ASP A 64 -3.50 8.71 12.53
N TRP A 65 -2.24 8.25 12.45
CA TRP A 65 -1.88 6.89 12.85
C TRP A 65 -2.19 6.66 14.33
N THR A 66 -2.82 5.53 14.66
CA THR A 66 -3.25 5.25 16.04
C THR A 66 -2.10 4.97 17.00
N ARG A 67 -0.92 4.57 16.48
CA ARG A 67 0.28 4.23 17.25
C ARG A 67 1.54 4.38 16.41
N VAL A 68 2.71 4.40 17.08
CA VAL A 68 4.03 4.54 16.42
C VAL A 68 4.29 3.41 15.42
N PHE A 69 3.86 2.18 15.72
CA PHE A 69 4.00 1.00 14.86
C PHE A 69 2.62 0.42 14.54
N ALA A 70 1.88 1.02 13.59
CA ALA A 70 0.49 0.72 13.26
C ALA A 70 0.22 -0.78 13.04
N PRO A 71 -0.97 -1.28 13.43
CA PRO A 71 -1.36 -2.66 13.18
C PRO A 71 -1.57 -2.87 11.69
N ALA A 72 -1.38 -4.12 11.25
CA ALA A 72 -1.57 -4.51 9.85
C ALA A 72 -2.94 -4.07 9.30
N ALA A 73 -4.00 -4.19 10.10
CA ALA A 73 -5.34 -3.77 9.71
C ALA A 73 -5.49 -2.25 9.47
N GLU A 74 -4.73 -1.41 10.18
CA GLU A 74 -4.73 0.03 9.94
C GLU A 74 -3.93 0.40 8.69
N ILE A 75 -2.80 -0.26 8.48
CA ILE A 75 -1.99 -0.08 7.28
C ILE A 75 -2.77 -0.56 6.05
N GLN A 76 -3.50 -1.66 6.16
CA GLN A 76 -4.36 -2.16 5.09
C GLN A 76 -5.42 -1.13 4.71
N ARG A 77 -6.10 -0.51 5.68
CA ARG A 77 -7.06 0.57 5.40
C ARG A 77 -6.40 1.74 4.67
N TYR A 78 -5.22 2.16 5.11
CA TYR A 78 -4.46 3.20 4.43
C TYR A 78 -4.10 2.85 2.97
N VAL A 79 -3.91 1.56 2.64
CA VAL A 79 -3.66 1.14 1.26
C VAL A 79 -4.92 1.14 0.40
N GLU A 80 -6.10 0.97 1.02
CA GLU A 80 -7.40 0.95 0.33
C GLU A 80 -8.01 2.34 0.13
N ASP A 81 -7.54 3.34 0.88
CA ASP A 81 -7.94 4.76 0.79
C ASP A 81 -7.44 5.45 -0.50
#